data_AF-A0A952PRC4-F1
#
_entry.id   AF-A0A952PRC4-F1
#
_cell.length_a   1.000
_cell.length_b   1.000
_cell.length_c   1.000
_cell.angle_alpha   90.00
_cell.angle_beta   90.00
_cell.angle_gamma   90.00
#
_symmetry.space_group_name_H-M   'P 1'
#
loop_
_entity.id
_entity.type
_entity.pdbx_description
1 polymer ?
#
loop_
_entity_poly.entity_id
_entity_poly.type
_entity_poly.pdbx_seq_one_letter_code
_entity_poly.pdbx_strand_id
1 'polypeptide(L)'
;MDQVLLSLKKRVVVPLIIVAGCCAWLILCHAHYKSYWFGTIYRVQTTDFNLLHHVLPQTLSQMIIAGRVDLIQETLDSTFGLFGLVITDPSGKTVLWKTGKVYHRESWHHKASPNLLKLEDEPFDLLTNPVELEPLYAHASPRSMHAKQLREPKGQVLGRLYYLRADPPAFWTDMKSFLTGGFWEVSGAKRGYLYVTLSVTAFCLVILLVFWLRRRSIELKQQELESAERELEIRRKALEHLSNELAAQRSRKVWLEKEADQAYRRSLRLKQSLEKLRDSILGIPSGQEQSTTGGNQPLRVRPPAHPSSSILEEIESILPGLNENAKVLRHQAGVLHDYCSTLEQRQQEMQRIVDNAYSQTMGPAQMPPAQASQAETIDMRPR
;
A
#
# COMPACT_ATOMS: atom_id res chain seq x y z
N MET A 1 1.61 -8.71 -24.07
CA MET A 1 1.64 -10.14 -23.63
C MET A 1 1.41 -10.29 -22.11
N ASP A 2 1.14 -9.19 -21.42
CA ASP A 2 1.54 -8.99 -20.03
C ASP A 2 0.55 -9.62 -19.04
N GLN A 3 -0.72 -9.76 -19.43
CA GLN A 3 -1.71 -10.51 -18.65
C GLN A 3 -1.36 -12.00 -18.52
N VAL A 4 -0.74 -12.62 -19.53
CA VAL A 4 -0.28 -14.02 -19.47
C VAL A 4 0.93 -14.11 -18.54
N LEU A 5 1.86 -13.17 -18.65
CA LEU A 5 3.06 -13.13 -17.79
C LEU A 5 2.70 -12.83 -16.33
N LEU A 6 1.71 -11.96 -16.08
CA LEU A 6 1.13 -11.69 -14.76
C LEU A 6 0.35 -12.88 -14.19
N SER A 7 -0.42 -13.61 -15.01
CA SER A 7 -1.17 -14.79 -14.53
C SER A 7 -0.25 -15.97 -14.23
N LEU A 8 0.80 -16.18 -15.04
CA LEU A 8 1.86 -17.15 -14.78
C LEU A 8 2.64 -16.80 -13.50
N LYS A 9 3.04 -15.53 -13.35
CA LYS A 9 3.69 -15.02 -12.13
C LYS A 9 2.82 -15.21 -10.89
N LYS A 10 1.50 -14.92 -10.96
CA LYS A 10 0.57 -15.20 -9.85
C LYS A 10 0.43 -16.70 -9.55
N ARG A 11 0.34 -17.56 -10.58
CA ARG A 11 0.23 -19.02 -10.42
C ARG A 11 1.45 -19.67 -9.79
N VAL A 12 2.66 -19.14 -9.99
CA VAL A 12 3.90 -19.72 -9.43
C VAL A 12 4.31 -19.05 -8.12
N VAL A 13 4.26 -17.71 -8.04
CA VAL A 13 4.78 -16.97 -6.87
C VAL A 13 3.88 -17.14 -5.64
N VAL A 14 2.56 -17.24 -5.78
CA VAL A 14 1.67 -17.40 -4.62
C VAL A 14 1.86 -18.77 -3.92
N PRO A 15 1.86 -19.92 -4.63
CA PRO A 15 2.23 -21.20 -4.01
C PRO A 15 3.64 -21.22 -3.44
N LEU A 16 4.62 -20.60 -4.11
CA LEU A 16 6.00 -20.52 -3.61
C LEU A 16 6.10 -19.79 -2.27
N ILE A 17 5.39 -18.66 -2.12
CA ILE A 17 5.31 -17.90 -0.85
C ILE A 17 4.63 -18.73 0.24
N ILE A 18 3.54 -19.45 -0.08
CA ILE A 18 2.84 -20.30 0.88
C ILE A 18 3.75 -21.45 1.36
N VAL A 19 4.41 -22.15 0.44
CA VAL A 19 5.36 -23.23 0.77
C VAL A 19 6.53 -22.70 1.61
N ALA A 20 7.12 -21.57 1.24
CA ALA A 20 8.19 -20.94 2.02
C ALA A 20 7.72 -20.54 3.44
N GLY A 21 6.49 -20.03 3.58
CA GLY A 21 5.87 -19.73 4.87
C GLY A 21 5.64 -20.98 5.73
N CYS A 22 5.14 -22.07 5.14
CA CYS A 22 5.00 -23.36 5.81
C CYS A 22 6.34 -23.94 6.25
N CYS A 23 7.39 -23.84 5.41
CA CYS A 23 8.75 -24.25 5.78
C CYS A 23 9.31 -23.41 6.93
N ALA A 24 9.13 -22.08 6.90
CA ALA A 24 9.58 -21.21 7.99
C ALA A 24 8.85 -21.51 9.31
N TRP A 25 7.53 -21.74 9.27
CA TRP A 25 6.73 -22.16 10.43
C TRP A 25 7.20 -23.51 10.98
N LEU A 26 7.45 -24.50 10.12
CA LEU A 26 8.01 -25.80 10.54
C LEU A 26 9.39 -25.67 11.19
N ILE A 27 10.27 -24.81 10.66
CA ILE A 27 11.60 -24.56 11.22
C ILE A 27 11.49 -23.92 12.62
N LEU A 28 10.61 -22.92 12.80
CA LEU A 28 10.37 -22.29 14.09
C LEU A 28 9.78 -23.29 15.11
N CYS A 29 8.80 -24.10 14.71
CA CYS A 29 8.26 -25.16 15.54
C CYS A 29 9.33 -26.20 15.93
N HIS A 30 10.20 -26.62 14.99
CA HIS A 30 11.30 -27.55 15.29
C HIS A 30 12.36 -26.94 16.23
N ALA A 31 12.60 -25.63 16.13
CA ALA A 31 13.47 -24.91 17.07
C ALA A 31 12.87 -24.91 18.49
N HIS A 32 11.56 -24.64 18.64
CA HIS A 32 10.87 -24.74 19.93
C HIS A 32 10.84 -26.16 20.48
N TYR A 33 10.60 -27.17 19.64
CA TYR A 33 10.69 -28.59 20.00
C TYR A 33 12.07 -28.92 20.59
N LYS A 34 13.15 -28.57 19.88
CA LYS A 34 14.52 -28.81 20.34
C LYS A 34 14.83 -28.04 21.63
N SER A 35 14.42 -26.77 21.71
CA SER A 35 14.64 -25.95 22.90
C SER A 35 13.89 -26.48 24.13
N TYR A 36 12.72 -27.09 23.97
CA TYR A 36 11.99 -27.67 25.09
C TYR A 36 12.62 -28.99 25.56
N TRP A 37 12.76 -29.97 24.66
CA TRP A 37 13.20 -31.32 25.04
C TRP A 37 14.70 -31.35 25.43
N PHE A 38 15.58 -30.83 24.58
CA PHE A 38 17.04 -30.84 24.82
C PHE A 38 17.53 -29.60 25.60
N GLY A 39 16.75 -28.51 25.62
CA GLY A 39 17.11 -27.27 26.32
C GLY A 39 16.51 -27.11 27.72
N THR A 40 15.27 -27.57 27.95
CA THR A 40 14.60 -27.49 29.26
C THR A 40 14.59 -28.84 29.96
N ILE A 41 13.91 -29.85 29.41
CA ILE A 41 13.71 -31.15 30.09
C ILE A 41 15.03 -31.84 30.40
N TYR A 42 15.95 -31.91 29.44
CA TYR A 42 17.27 -32.51 29.66
C TYR A 42 18.05 -31.85 30.80
N ARG A 43 17.96 -30.51 30.97
CA ARG A 43 18.68 -29.78 32.03
C ARG A 43 18.04 -29.94 33.40
N VAL A 44 16.72 -30.04 33.45
CA VAL A 44 16.00 -30.39 34.69
C VAL A 44 16.41 -31.80 35.10
N GLN A 45 16.32 -32.78 34.21
CA GLN A 45 16.77 -34.15 34.47
C GLN A 45 18.26 -34.24 34.87
N THR A 46 19.17 -33.48 34.26
CA THR A 46 20.59 -33.39 34.72
C THR A 46 20.71 -32.81 36.14
N THR A 47 19.81 -31.92 36.54
CA THR A 47 19.80 -31.37 37.90
C THR A 47 19.23 -32.37 38.90
N ASP A 48 18.15 -33.05 38.53
CA ASP A 48 17.54 -34.13 39.31
C ASP A 48 18.52 -35.30 39.50
N PHE A 49 19.17 -35.75 38.42
CA PHE A 49 20.18 -36.81 38.45
C PHE A 49 21.36 -36.42 39.35
N ASN A 50 21.81 -35.17 39.32
CA ASN A 50 22.86 -34.71 40.24
C ASN A 50 22.43 -34.86 41.71
N LEU A 51 21.21 -34.45 42.05
CA LEU A 51 20.67 -34.62 43.39
C LEU A 51 20.55 -36.11 43.78
N LEU A 52 20.17 -36.97 42.85
CA LEU A 52 20.09 -38.41 43.10
C LEU A 52 21.47 -39.05 43.28
N HIS A 53 22.48 -38.72 42.48
CA HIS A 53 23.87 -39.17 42.70
C HIS A 53 24.40 -38.82 44.10
N HIS A 54 23.93 -37.72 44.70
CA HIS A 54 24.30 -37.29 46.06
C HIS A 54 23.54 -38.00 47.20
N VAL A 55 22.43 -38.70 46.94
CA VAL A 55 21.50 -39.17 48.01
C VAL A 55 21.04 -40.62 47.82
N LEU A 56 20.70 -40.99 46.60
CA LEU A 56 20.04 -42.25 46.27
C LEU A 56 20.95 -43.49 46.48
N PRO A 57 22.27 -43.47 46.16
CA PRO A 57 23.16 -44.60 46.43
C PRO A 57 23.28 -44.93 47.92
N GLN A 58 23.40 -43.90 48.77
CA GLN A 58 23.47 -44.06 50.23
C GLN A 58 22.18 -44.70 50.77
N THR A 59 21.04 -44.10 50.42
CA THR A 59 19.70 -44.54 50.87
C THR A 59 19.40 -45.98 50.43
N LEU A 60 19.61 -46.31 49.16
CA LEU A 60 19.35 -47.66 48.64
C LEU A 60 20.31 -48.70 49.22
N SER A 61 21.59 -48.37 49.44
CA SER A 61 22.53 -49.29 50.08
C SER A 61 22.11 -49.63 51.52
N GLN A 62 21.63 -48.63 52.29
CA GLN A 62 21.06 -48.86 53.61
C GLN A 62 19.80 -49.74 53.57
N MET A 63 18.88 -49.50 52.62
CA MET A 63 17.67 -50.32 52.47
C MET A 63 17.97 -51.78 52.08
N ILE A 64 18.95 -52.01 51.21
CA ILE A 64 19.41 -53.36 50.82
C ILE A 64 20.03 -54.08 52.02
N ILE A 65 20.92 -53.42 52.78
CA ILE A 65 21.55 -54.00 53.99
C ILE A 65 20.49 -54.30 55.07
N ALA A 66 19.45 -53.46 55.19
CA ALA A 66 18.33 -53.66 56.12
C ALA A 66 17.25 -54.64 55.62
N GLY A 67 17.39 -55.21 54.41
CA GLY A 67 16.40 -56.12 53.80
C GLY A 67 15.04 -55.49 53.49
N ARG A 68 14.96 -54.16 53.37
CA ARG A 68 13.71 -53.40 53.16
C ARG A 68 13.34 -53.29 51.68
N VAL A 69 13.01 -54.43 51.08
CA VAL A 69 12.62 -54.58 49.67
C VAL A 69 11.35 -53.79 49.32
N ASP A 70 10.45 -53.64 50.30
CA ASP A 70 9.28 -52.77 50.30
C ASP A 70 9.65 -51.31 49.99
N LEU A 71 10.56 -50.73 50.79
CA LEU A 71 10.97 -49.34 50.65
C LEU A 71 11.81 -49.08 49.40
N ILE A 72 12.55 -50.08 48.89
CA ILE A 72 13.30 -49.96 47.64
C ILE A 72 12.35 -49.66 46.47
N GLN A 73 11.27 -50.43 46.32
CA GLN A 73 10.34 -50.22 45.20
C GLN A 73 9.60 -48.88 45.32
N GLU A 74 9.13 -48.52 46.51
CA GLU A 74 8.50 -47.22 46.77
C GLU A 74 9.44 -46.05 46.43
N THR A 75 10.73 -46.17 46.79
CA THR A 75 11.75 -45.17 46.48
C THR A 75 11.98 -45.04 44.96
N LEU A 76 12.07 -46.15 44.22
CA LEU A 76 12.23 -46.11 42.76
C LEU A 76 10.99 -45.54 42.05
N ASP A 77 9.80 -45.73 42.63
CA ASP A 77 8.53 -45.20 42.14
C ASP A 77 8.18 -43.79 42.66
N SER A 78 9.01 -43.18 43.51
CA SER A 78 8.87 -41.76 43.92
C SER A 78 9.04 -40.78 42.74
N THR A 79 9.69 -41.23 41.67
CA THR A 79 9.94 -40.50 40.42
C THR A 79 8.71 -40.33 39.52
N PHE A 80 7.61 -41.03 39.83
CA PHE A 80 6.40 -41.14 39.01
C PHE A 80 6.63 -41.59 37.55
N GLY A 81 7.81 -42.15 37.24
CA GLY A 81 8.17 -42.57 35.88
C GLY A 81 8.65 -41.45 34.94
N LEU A 82 8.91 -40.23 35.46
CA LEU A 82 9.47 -39.09 34.69
C LEU A 82 10.84 -39.42 34.05
N PHE A 83 11.56 -40.34 34.67
CA PHE A 83 12.76 -41.02 34.22
C PHE A 83 12.77 -42.41 34.90
N GLY A 84 13.56 -43.34 34.37
CA GLY A 84 13.69 -44.68 34.93
C GLY A 84 14.85 -44.77 35.92
N LEU A 85 14.63 -45.43 37.04
CA LEU A 85 15.69 -45.90 37.93
C LEU A 85 15.74 -47.43 37.86
N VAL A 86 16.92 -48.00 37.72
CA VAL A 86 17.11 -49.46 37.60
C VAL A 86 18.27 -49.92 38.47
N ILE A 87 18.02 -50.90 39.34
CA ILE A 87 19.04 -51.55 40.17
C ILE A 87 19.38 -52.91 39.56
N THR A 88 20.67 -53.18 39.31
CA THR A 88 21.17 -54.50 38.91
C THR A 88 22.02 -55.16 39.99
N ASP A 89 22.27 -56.44 39.81
CA ASP A 89 23.33 -57.18 40.50
C ASP A 89 24.73 -56.52 40.30
N PRO A 90 25.74 -56.88 41.12
CA PRO A 90 27.10 -56.33 41.02
C PRO A 90 27.77 -56.52 39.64
N SER A 91 27.40 -57.56 38.88
CA SER A 91 27.98 -57.83 37.56
C SER A 91 27.25 -57.15 36.39
N GLY A 92 26.09 -56.50 36.62
CA GLY A 92 25.33 -55.83 35.57
C GLY A 92 24.77 -56.79 34.52
N LYS A 93 24.23 -57.94 34.97
CA LYS A 93 23.63 -58.98 34.13
C LYS A 93 22.14 -59.19 34.43
N THR A 94 21.70 -58.93 35.66
CA THR A 94 20.34 -59.17 36.14
C THR A 94 19.79 -57.89 36.75
N VAL A 95 18.65 -57.41 36.24
CA VAL A 95 17.86 -56.36 36.90
C VAL A 95 17.21 -56.97 38.14
N LEU A 96 17.42 -56.36 39.29
CA LEU A 96 16.82 -56.73 40.57
C LEU A 96 15.54 -55.94 40.82
N TRP A 97 15.61 -54.62 40.61
CA TRP A 97 14.48 -53.69 40.77
C TRP A 97 14.50 -52.62 39.68
N LYS A 98 13.33 -52.06 39.39
CA LYS A 98 13.17 -50.89 38.51
C LYS A 98 11.94 -50.09 38.90
N THR A 99 11.90 -48.81 38.56
CA THR A 99 10.66 -48.02 38.55
C THR A 99 9.56 -48.79 37.78
N GLY A 100 8.36 -48.86 38.34
CA GLY A 100 7.18 -49.50 37.74
C GLY A 100 6.15 -48.52 37.19
N LYS A 101 6.16 -47.26 37.64
CA LYS A 101 5.27 -46.20 37.14
C LYS A 101 5.65 -45.71 35.73
N VAL A 102 4.63 -45.43 34.91
CA VAL A 102 4.75 -44.92 33.53
C VAL A 102 4.26 -43.46 33.47
N TYR A 103 5.13 -42.52 33.09
CA TYR A 103 4.71 -41.12 32.88
C TYR A 103 4.28 -40.88 31.43
N HIS A 104 2.96 -40.92 31.18
CA HIS A 104 2.28 -40.80 29.87
C HIS A 104 2.64 -41.83 28.78
N ARG A 105 3.86 -42.36 28.73
CA ARG A 105 4.36 -43.29 27.71
C ARG A 105 5.62 -44.03 28.19
N GLU A 106 5.87 -45.20 27.62
CA GLU A 106 7.02 -46.08 27.92
C GLU A 106 8.37 -45.57 27.38
N SER A 107 8.68 -44.28 27.57
CA SER A 107 9.81 -43.59 26.91
C SER A 107 11.17 -44.19 27.22
N TRP A 108 11.41 -44.66 28.45
CA TRP A 108 12.69 -45.24 28.89
C TRP A 108 12.60 -46.75 29.17
N HIS A 109 11.39 -47.34 29.16
CA HIS A 109 11.17 -48.72 29.61
C HIS A 109 11.92 -49.76 28.77
N HIS A 110 12.05 -49.52 27.46
CA HIS A 110 12.79 -50.39 26.55
C HIS A 110 14.29 -50.46 26.89
N LYS A 111 14.88 -49.37 27.41
CA LYS A 111 16.29 -49.27 27.84
C LYS A 111 16.60 -50.04 29.13
N ALA A 112 15.59 -50.33 29.94
CA ALA A 112 15.71 -51.01 31.23
C ALA A 112 16.01 -52.53 31.13
N SER A 113 16.75 -52.97 30.10
CA SER A 113 17.19 -54.35 29.89
C SER A 113 18.72 -54.47 30.04
N PRO A 114 19.27 -55.56 30.63
CA PRO A 114 20.70 -55.66 30.97
C PRO A 114 21.70 -55.46 29.83
N ASN A 115 21.27 -55.65 28.58
CA ASN A 115 22.08 -55.41 27.39
C ASN A 115 22.12 -53.92 27.01
N LEU A 116 20.99 -53.21 27.12
CA LEU A 116 20.89 -51.80 26.75
C LEU A 116 21.37 -50.85 27.87
N LEU A 117 21.29 -51.25 29.14
CA LEU A 117 21.90 -50.51 30.26
C LEU A 117 23.41 -50.27 30.09
N LYS A 118 24.10 -51.01 29.21
CA LYS A 118 25.53 -50.87 28.89
C LYS A 118 25.82 -49.95 27.70
N LEU A 119 24.78 -49.46 27.04
CA LEU A 119 24.84 -48.52 25.90
C LEU A 119 24.35 -47.11 26.28
N GLU A 120 23.86 -46.89 27.51
CA GLU A 120 23.53 -45.55 28.00
C GLU A 120 24.81 -44.80 28.40
N ASP A 121 24.94 -43.54 27.96
CA ASP A 121 26.13 -42.71 28.21
C ASP A 121 26.21 -42.14 29.64
N GLU A 122 25.18 -42.33 30.48
CA GLU A 122 25.16 -41.86 31.87
C GLU A 122 25.81 -42.91 32.79
N PRO A 123 26.80 -42.56 33.62
CA PRO A 123 27.42 -43.52 34.52
C PRO A 123 26.42 -44.04 35.56
N PHE A 124 26.56 -45.31 35.91
CA PHE A 124 25.84 -45.93 37.03
C PHE A 124 26.55 -45.64 38.35
N ASP A 125 25.78 -45.39 39.40
CA ASP A 125 26.29 -45.42 40.76
C ASP A 125 26.50 -46.86 41.24
N LEU A 126 27.36 -47.02 42.23
CA LEU A 126 27.60 -48.28 42.92
C LEU A 126 26.91 -48.26 44.29
N LEU A 127 26.19 -49.33 44.60
CA LEU A 127 25.60 -49.55 45.91
C LEU A 127 26.60 -50.38 46.72
N THR A 128 27.08 -49.87 47.86
CA THR A 128 28.25 -50.42 48.57
C THR A 128 28.02 -50.72 50.05
N ASN A 129 28.83 -51.65 50.58
CA ASN A 129 28.89 -52.03 51.99
C ASN A 129 30.36 -52.06 52.47
N PRO A 130 30.79 -51.24 53.45
CA PRO A 130 30.00 -50.23 54.17
C PRO A 130 29.46 -49.14 53.26
N VAL A 131 28.37 -48.50 53.69
CA VAL A 131 27.68 -47.47 52.90
C VAL A 131 28.55 -46.21 52.80
N GLU A 132 28.77 -45.74 51.57
CA GLU A 132 29.46 -44.49 51.31
C GLU A 132 28.57 -43.27 51.62
N LEU A 133 29.15 -42.29 52.32
CA LEU A 133 28.48 -41.04 52.74
C LEU A 133 28.79 -39.85 51.81
N GLU A 134 29.62 -40.06 50.79
CA GLU A 134 30.04 -39.04 49.83
C GLU A 134 29.75 -39.53 48.41
N PRO A 135 29.42 -38.63 47.46
CA PRO A 135 29.06 -38.99 46.09
C PRO A 135 30.24 -39.58 45.31
N LEU A 136 29.99 -40.67 44.59
CA LEU A 136 30.94 -41.23 43.62
C LEU A 136 30.95 -40.49 42.29
N TYR A 137 29.80 -39.94 41.87
CA TYR A 137 29.63 -39.18 40.63
C TYR A 137 28.93 -37.84 40.89
N ALA A 138 29.19 -36.84 40.06
CA ALA A 138 28.43 -35.58 40.03
C ALA A 138 28.48 -34.90 38.66
N HIS A 139 27.42 -34.16 38.32
CA HIS A 139 27.38 -33.27 37.17
C HIS A 139 28.04 -31.93 37.49
N ALA A 140 29.01 -31.52 36.66
CA ALA A 140 29.72 -30.25 36.86
C ALA A 140 28.85 -28.99 36.60
N SER A 141 27.70 -29.14 35.94
CA SER A 141 26.68 -28.09 35.81
C SER A 141 25.35 -28.67 35.28
N PRO A 142 24.22 -27.94 35.35
CA PRO A 142 22.98 -28.30 34.65
C PRO A 142 23.08 -28.38 33.10
N ARG A 143 24.28 -28.22 32.52
CA ARG A 143 24.57 -28.35 31.09
C ARG A 143 25.57 -29.45 30.75
N SER A 144 26.16 -30.16 31.72
CA SER A 144 26.97 -31.34 31.41
C SER A 144 26.08 -32.47 30.92
N MET A 145 26.51 -33.15 29.85
CA MET A 145 25.74 -34.26 29.26
C MET A 145 25.81 -35.53 30.11
N HIS A 146 26.91 -35.73 30.84
CA HIS A 146 27.15 -36.89 31.69
C HIS A 146 27.67 -36.45 33.05
N ALA A 147 27.49 -37.26 34.09
CA ALA A 147 28.18 -37.06 35.37
C ALA A 147 29.66 -37.44 35.26
N LYS A 148 30.51 -36.87 36.12
CA LYS A 148 31.93 -37.20 36.25
C LYS A 148 32.18 -37.97 37.54
N GLN A 149 33.02 -39.00 37.47
CA GLN A 149 33.50 -39.69 38.66
C GLN A 149 34.34 -38.73 39.51
N LEU A 150 34.03 -38.66 40.80
CA LEU A 150 34.75 -37.86 41.81
C LEU A 150 35.77 -38.70 42.57
N ARG A 151 35.47 -39.97 42.83
CA ARG A 151 36.28 -40.90 43.65
C ARG A 151 36.11 -42.35 43.21
N GLU A 152 37.02 -43.21 43.67
CA GLU A 152 36.89 -44.66 43.55
C GLU A 152 36.02 -45.24 44.69
N PRO A 153 35.18 -46.26 44.40
CA PRO A 153 34.29 -46.90 45.37
C PRO A 153 35.05 -47.68 46.45
N LYS A 154 34.41 -47.90 47.60
CA LYS A 154 35.02 -48.62 48.73
C LYS A 154 34.11 -49.72 49.27
N GLY A 155 34.72 -50.84 49.64
CA GLY A 155 34.01 -51.99 50.21
C GLY A 155 33.41 -52.93 49.14
N GLN A 156 32.42 -53.70 49.55
CA GLN A 156 31.74 -54.67 48.71
C GLN A 156 30.61 -54.03 47.91
N VAL A 157 30.62 -54.20 46.58
CA VAL A 157 29.50 -53.80 45.72
C VAL A 157 28.32 -54.76 45.93
N LEU A 158 27.19 -54.20 46.35
CA LEU A 158 25.88 -54.86 46.49
C LEU A 158 25.09 -54.86 45.17
N GLY A 159 25.27 -53.82 44.35
CA GLY A 159 24.57 -53.65 43.09
C GLY A 159 24.99 -52.38 42.35
N ARG A 160 24.34 -52.11 41.22
CA ARG A 160 24.56 -50.91 40.40
C ARG A 160 23.24 -50.19 40.16
N LEU A 161 23.27 -48.86 40.12
CA LEU A 161 22.11 -47.99 39.99
C LEU A 161 22.23 -47.16 38.70
N TYR A 162 21.34 -47.41 37.74
CA TYR A 162 21.32 -46.74 36.44
C TYR A 162 20.19 -45.70 36.37
N TYR A 163 20.48 -44.59 35.70
CA TYR A 163 19.60 -43.44 35.52
C TYR A 163 19.18 -43.31 34.05
N LEU A 164 17.91 -43.60 33.74
CA LEU A 164 17.40 -43.68 32.36
C LEU A 164 16.57 -42.46 32.00
N ARG A 165 17.15 -41.57 31.18
CA ARG A 165 16.48 -40.36 30.67
C ARG A 165 15.28 -40.75 29.78
N ALA A 166 14.19 -39.99 29.90
CA ALA A 166 12.98 -40.22 29.09
C ALA A 166 13.16 -39.68 27.66
N ASP A 167 13.31 -40.57 26.68
CA ASP A 167 13.54 -40.17 25.29
C ASP A 167 12.40 -39.28 24.73
N PRO A 168 12.69 -38.17 24.04
CA PRO A 168 11.67 -37.26 23.53
C PRO A 168 10.82 -37.92 22.42
N PRO A 169 9.55 -37.55 22.27
CA PRO A 169 8.72 -38.06 21.18
C PRO A 169 9.27 -37.51 19.84
N ALA A 170 9.24 -38.32 18.78
CA ALA A 170 9.67 -37.85 17.46
C ALA A 170 8.87 -36.61 17.04
N PHE A 171 9.54 -35.59 16.49
CA PHE A 171 8.93 -34.28 16.17
C PHE A 171 7.61 -34.40 15.39
N TRP A 172 7.54 -35.27 14.39
CA TRP A 172 6.32 -35.50 13.61
C TRP A 172 5.17 -36.11 14.41
N THR A 173 5.46 -36.95 15.40
CA THR A 173 4.45 -37.54 16.31
C THR A 173 3.91 -36.48 17.28
N ASP A 174 4.78 -35.64 17.83
CA ASP A 174 4.41 -34.54 18.72
C ASP A 174 3.64 -33.44 17.97
N MET A 175 4.09 -33.08 16.76
CA MET A 175 3.40 -32.16 15.85
C MET A 175 2.04 -32.70 15.41
N LYS A 176 1.92 -34.01 15.07
CA LYS A 176 0.63 -34.64 14.78
C LYS A 176 -0.29 -34.57 16.01
N SER A 177 0.22 -34.88 17.21
CA SER A 177 -0.54 -34.80 18.47
C SER A 177 -1.01 -33.36 18.78
N PHE A 178 -0.22 -32.34 18.43
CA PHE A 178 -0.64 -30.94 18.51
C PHE A 178 -1.79 -30.63 17.52
N LEU A 179 -1.64 -31.02 16.26
CA LEU A 179 -2.65 -30.78 15.23
C LEU A 179 -3.96 -31.54 15.45
N THR A 180 -3.94 -32.73 16.07
CA THR A 180 -5.15 -33.52 16.35
C THR A 180 -5.72 -33.31 17.76
N GLY A 181 -4.91 -32.94 18.75
CA GLY A 181 -5.35 -32.73 20.15
C GLY A 181 -6.00 -31.36 20.41
N GLY A 182 -5.90 -30.43 19.46
CA GLY A 182 -6.53 -29.11 19.56
C GLY A 182 -5.94 -28.20 20.64
N PHE A 183 -6.66 -27.12 20.95
CA PHE A 183 -6.18 -26.01 21.79
C PHE A 183 -6.23 -26.26 23.30
N TRP A 184 -6.53 -27.48 23.76
CA TRP A 184 -6.73 -27.78 25.19
C TRP A 184 -5.52 -28.47 25.84
N GLU A 185 -4.83 -29.39 25.15
CA GLU A 185 -3.63 -30.08 25.67
C GLU A 185 -2.33 -29.28 25.46
N VAL A 186 -2.32 -27.98 25.78
CA VAL A 186 -1.18 -27.11 25.48
C VAL A 186 -0.12 -27.16 26.59
N SER A 187 0.57 -28.29 26.69
CA SER A 187 1.70 -28.50 27.60
C SER A 187 3.03 -28.69 26.85
N GLY A 188 4.15 -28.39 27.52
CA GLY A 188 5.50 -28.54 26.98
C GLY A 188 5.72 -27.85 25.62
N ALA A 189 6.36 -28.56 24.68
CA ALA A 189 6.67 -28.04 23.34
C ALA A 189 5.43 -27.52 22.57
N LYS A 190 4.23 -28.08 22.81
CA LYS A 190 2.97 -27.64 22.21
C LYS A 190 2.66 -26.15 22.49
N ARG A 191 3.15 -25.59 23.62
CA ARG A 191 3.06 -24.14 23.92
C ARG A 191 3.85 -23.28 22.94
N GLY A 192 5.02 -23.75 22.52
CA GLY A 192 5.83 -23.11 21.49
C GLY A 192 5.14 -23.14 20.12
N TYR A 193 4.57 -24.28 19.73
CA TYR A 193 3.83 -24.39 18.47
C TYR A 193 2.61 -23.46 18.44
N LEU A 194 1.85 -23.39 19.55
CA LEU A 194 0.71 -22.47 19.66
C LEU A 194 1.16 -21.01 19.54
N TYR A 195 2.21 -20.61 20.26
CA TYR A 195 2.75 -19.25 20.19
C TYR A 195 3.16 -18.87 18.76
N VAL A 196 4.01 -19.70 18.12
CA VAL A 196 4.45 -19.49 16.73
C VAL A 196 3.26 -19.41 15.77
N THR A 197 2.26 -20.29 15.93
CA THR A 197 1.06 -20.30 15.09
C THR A 197 0.24 -19.03 15.25
N LEU A 198 0.01 -18.56 16.49
CA LEU A 198 -0.71 -17.32 16.77
C LEU A 198 0.04 -16.08 16.26
N SER A 199 1.37 -16.04 16.40
CA SER A 199 2.20 -14.96 15.83
C SER A 199 2.12 -14.91 14.30
N VAL A 200 2.19 -16.07 13.63
CA VAL A 200 2.09 -16.15 12.16
C VAL A 200 0.68 -15.81 11.67
N THR A 201 -0.39 -16.29 12.31
CA THR A 201 -1.76 -15.93 11.89
C THR A 201 -2.06 -14.45 12.12
N ALA A 202 -1.64 -13.87 13.25
CA ALA A 202 -1.77 -12.44 13.51
C ALA A 202 -0.99 -11.60 12.47
N PHE A 203 0.23 -11.98 12.13
CA PHE A 203 1.03 -11.31 11.10
C PHE A 203 0.38 -11.38 9.71
N CYS A 204 -0.15 -12.54 9.32
CA CYS A 204 -0.92 -12.71 8.09
C CYS A 204 -2.19 -11.84 8.06
N LEU A 205 -2.93 -11.73 9.19
CA LEU A 205 -4.09 -10.85 9.30
C LEU A 205 -3.72 -9.38 9.15
N VAL A 206 -2.60 -8.93 9.73
CA VAL A 206 -2.08 -7.56 9.54
C VAL A 206 -1.73 -7.29 8.08
N ILE A 207 -1.06 -8.23 7.39
CA ILE A 207 -0.76 -8.10 5.95
C ILE A 207 -2.03 -8.01 5.11
N LEU A 208 -3.03 -8.86 5.39
CA LEU A 208 -4.33 -8.83 4.70
C LEU A 208 -5.08 -7.51 4.94
N LEU A 209 -5.05 -6.98 6.16
CA LEU A 209 -5.63 -5.68 6.50
C LEU A 209 -4.93 -4.54 5.75
N VAL A 210 -3.60 -4.51 5.74
CA VAL A 210 -2.81 -3.51 4.99
C VAL A 210 -3.08 -3.60 3.48
N PHE A 211 -3.20 -4.80 2.92
CA PHE A 211 -3.54 -5.00 1.51
C PHE A 211 -4.96 -4.51 1.19
N TRP A 212 -5.94 -4.80 2.07
CA TRP A 212 -7.33 -4.34 1.93
C TRP A 212 -7.44 -2.81 2.04
N LEU A 213 -6.79 -2.20 3.03
CA LEU A 213 -6.73 -0.75 3.19
C LEU A 213 -6.06 -0.07 1.98
N ARG A 214 -4.95 -0.62 1.48
CA ARG A 214 -4.29 -0.11 0.27
C ARG A 214 -5.20 -0.20 -0.95
N ARG A 215 -5.89 -1.33 -1.14
CA ARG A 215 -6.85 -1.50 -2.24
C ARG A 215 -7.97 -0.47 -2.15
N ARG A 216 -8.62 -0.34 -0.98
CA ARG A 216 -9.70 0.63 -0.76
C ARG A 216 -9.25 2.07 -0.94
N SER A 217 -8.02 2.41 -0.56
CA SER A 217 -7.44 3.74 -0.80
C SER A 217 -7.20 4.04 -2.28
N ILE A 218 -6.87 3.03 -3.11
CA ILE A 218 -6.78 3.19 -4.57
C ILE A 218 -8.17 3.37 -5.17
N GLU A 219 -9.14 2.55 -4.76
CA GLU A 219 -10.54 2.63 -5.25
C GLU A 219 -11.19 3.99 -4.93
N LEU A 220 -10.95 4.55 -3.73
CA LEU A 220 -11.37 5.90 -3.37
C LEU A 220 -10.69 6.98 -4.22
N LYS A 221 -9.37 6.90 -4.42
CA LYS A 221 -8.64 7.88 -5.26
C LYS A 221 -9.06 7.85 -6.72
N GLN A 222 -9.50 6.70 -7.24
CA GLN A 222 -10.07 6.63 -8.58
C GLN A 222 -11.43 7.36 -8.65
N GLN A 223 -12.27 7.24 -7.62
CA GLN A 223 -13.54 7.97 -7.53
C GLN A 223 -13.34 9.50 -7.36
N GLU A 224 -12.30 9.92 -6.63
CA GLU A 224 -11.90 11.33 -6.49
C GLU A 224 -11.38 11.93 -7.80
N LEU A 225 -10.65 11.15 -8.61
CA LEU A 225 -10.19 11.58 -9.94
C LEU A 225 -11.37 11.65 -10.93
N GLU A 226 -12.24 10.63 -10.97
CA GLU A 226 -13.41 10.61 -11.84
C GLU A 226 -14.40 11.76 -11.56
N SER A 227 -14.52 12.22 -10.32
CA SER A 227 -15.38 13.37 -10.00
C SER A 227 -14.74 14.70 -10.42
N ALA A 228 -13.44 14.86 -10.20
CA ALA A 228 -12.69 16.04 -10.64
C ALA A 228 -12.66 16.20 -12.17
N GLU A 229 -12.47 15.11 -12.92
CA GLU A 229 -12.51 15.12 -14.39
C GLU A 229 -13.88 15.58 -14.92
N ARG A 230 -14.98 15.08 -14.34
CA ARG A 230 -16.35 15.50 -14.72
C ARG A 230 -16.61 16.97 -14.40
N GLU A 231 -16.11 17.48 -13.27
CA GLU A 231 -16.25 18.90 -12.94
C GLU A 231 -15.47 19.80 -13.91
N LEU A 232 -14.23 19.42 -14.26
CA LEU A 232 -13.44 20.12 -15.28
C LEU A 232 -14.13 20.10 -16.65
N GLU A 233 -14.75 18.98 -17.05
CA GLU A 233 -15.49 18.89 -18.31
C GLU A 233 -16.72 19.83 -18.34
N ILE A 234 -17.46 19.93 -17.22
CA ILE A 234 -18.61 20.85 -17.08
C ILE A 234 -18.13 22.31 -17.16
N ARG A 235 -17.08 22.67 -16.40
CA ARG A 235 -16.48 24.02 -16.42
C ARG A 235 -15.97 24.40 -17.82
N ARG A 236 -15.36 23.45 -18.53
CA ARG A 236 -14.90 23.63 -19.92
C ARG A 236 -16.06 23.88 -20.89
N LYS A 237 -17.14 23.10 -20.82
CA LYS A 237 -18.34 23.30 -21.65
C LYS A 237 -18.98 24.67 -21.42
N ALA A 238 -18.96 25.17 -20.17
CA ALA A 238 -19.42 26.52 -19.85
C ALA A 238 -18.53 27.62 -20.48
N LEU A 239 -17.19 27.48 -20.42
CA LEU A 239 -16.26 28.39 -21.11
C LEU A 239 -16.44 28.37 -22.64
N GLU A 240 -16.59 27.17 -23.23
CA GLU A 240 -16.82 27.02 -24.67
C GLU A 240 -18.15 27.69 -25.07
N HIS A 241 -19.23 27.52 -24.30
CA HIS A 241 -20.50 28.21 -24.53
C HIS A 241 -20.37 29.75 -24.48
N LEU A 242 -19.77 30.30 -23.41
CA LEU A 242 -19.54 31.74 -23.27
C LEU A 242 -18.67 32.31 -24.40
N SER A 243 -17.64 31.58 -24.84
CA SER A 243 -16.78 31.99 -25.95
C SER A 243 -17.55 32.10 -27.28
N ASN A 244 -18.52 31.19 -27.51
CA ASN A 244 -19.39 31.22 -28.68
C ASN A 244 -20.40 32.37 -28.61
N GLU A 245 -20.99 32.65 -27.45
CA GLU A 245 -21.86 33.83 -27.27
C GLU A 245 -21.09 35.13 -27.53
N LEU A 246 -19.88 35.24 -27.01
CA LEU A 246 -19.03 36.42 -27.17
C LEU A 246 -18.58 36.60 -28.62
N ALA A 247 -18.26 35.53 -29.35
CA ALA A 247 -18.01 35.56 -30.78
C ALA A 247 -19.25 36.04 -31.57
N ALA A 248 -20.44 35.54 -31.22
CA ALA A 248 -21.70 35.98 -31.82
C ALA A 248 -21.96 37.48 -31.56
N GLN A 249 -21.81 37.97 -30.33
CA GLN A 249 -22.00 39.39 -30.00
C GLN A 249 -20.97 40.29 -30.69
N ARG A 250 -19.70 39.89 -30.76
CA ARG A 250 -18.67 40.62 -31.53
C ARG A 250 -19.04 40.71 -33.01
N SER A 251 -19.51 39.62 -33.63
CA SER A 251 -19.97 39.65 -35.03
C SER A 251 -21.18 40.58 -35.24
N ARG A 252 -22.12 40.60 -34.28
CA ARG A 252 -23.29 41.49 -34.29
C ARG A 252 -22.91 42.97 -34.14
N LYS A 253 -21.93 43.28 -33.28
CA LYS A 253 -21.36 44.63 -33.15
C LYS A 253 -20.75 45.09 -34.48
N VAL A 254 -19.89 44.28 -35.09
CA VAL A 254 -19.26 44.60 -36.39
C VAL A 254 -20.27 44.78 -37.52
N TRP A 255 -21.42 44.08 -37.48
CA TRP A 255 -22.51 44.30 -38.43
C TRP A 255 -23.21 45.65 -38.20
N LEU A 256 -23.54 46.00 -36.95
CA LEU A 256 -24.15 47.29 -36.60
C LEU A 256 -23.24 48.49 -36.94
N GLU A 257 -21.94 48.39 -36.69
CA GLU A 257 -20.97 49.42 -37.04
C GLU A 257 -20.93 49.64 -38.57
N LYS A 258 -20.97 48.57 -39.37
CA LYS A 258 -21.02 48.65 -40.84
C LYS A 258 -22.31 49.28 -41.37
N GLU A 259 -23.48 48.93 -40.83
CA GLU A 259 -24.75 49.54 -41.27
C GLU A 259 -24.84 51.01 -40.83
N ALA A 260 -24.33 51.35 -39.63
CA ALA A 260 -24.25 52.75 -39.19
C ALA A 260 -23.34 53.59 -40.08
N ASP A 261 -22.18 53.06 -40.48
CA ASP A 261 -21.29 53.70 -41.47
C ASP A 261 -21.94 53.81 -42.85
N GLN A 262 -22.69 52.80 -43.28
CA GLN A 262 -23.41 52.86 -44.55
C GLN A 262 -24.54 53.90 -44.51
N ALA A 263 -25.30 53.98 -43.41
CA ALA A 263 -26.31 55.01 -43.18
C ALA A 263 -25.69 56.43 -43.16
N TYR A 264 -24.54 56.61 -42.50
CA TYR A 264 -23.81 57.88 -42.51
C TYR A 264 -23.30 58.25 -43.92
N ARG A 265 -22.83 57.28 -44.72
CA ARG A 265 -22.47 57.51 -46.13
C ARG A 265 -23.69 57.85 -47.00
N ARG A 266 -24.87 57.26 -46.73
CA ARG A 266 -26.14 57.63 -47.40
C ARG A 266 -26.51 59.09 -47.08
N SER A 267 -26.50 59.49 -45.81
CA SER A 267 -26.86 60.87 -45.42
C SER A 267 -25.84 61.93 -45.86
N LEU A 268 -24.54 61.61 -45.87
CA LEU A 268 -23.50 62.53 -46.39
C LEU A 268 -23.66 62.77 -47.90
N ARG A 269 -23.97 61.72 -48.69
CA ARG A 269 -24.29 61.85 -50.12
C ARG A 269 -25.54 62.71 -50.35
N LEU A 270 -26.59 62.50 -49.54
CA LEU A 270 -27.81 63.31 -49.59
C LEU A 270 -27.50 64.79 -49.33
N LYS A 271 -26.73 65.11 -48.28
CA LYS A 271 -26.27 66.48 -48.02
C LYS A 271 -25.51 67.08 -49.20
N GLN A 272 -24.53 66.36 -49.77
CA GLN A 272 -23.79 66.83 -50.94
C GLN A 272 -24.67 67.03 -52.19
N SER A 273 -25.75 66.25 -52.36
CA SER A 273 -26.72 66.49 -53.44
C SER A 273 -27.63 67.69 -53.17
N LEU A 274 -27.98 67.95 -51.90
CA LEU A 274 -28.77 69.12 -51.49
C LEU A 274 -27.96 70.41 -51.57
N GLU A 275 -26.67 70.38 -51.18
CA GLU A 275 -25.74 71.49 -51.35
C GLU A 275 -25.60 71.85 -52.84
N LYS A 276 -25.37 70.87 -53.72
CA LYS A 276 -25.36 71.08 -55.17
C LYS A 276 -26.67 71.62 -55.73
N LEU A 277 -27.82 71.15 -55.22
CA LEU A 277 -29.14 71.69 -55.60
C LEU A 277 -29.30 73.15 -55.15
N ARG A 278 -28.90 73.46 -53.91
CA ARG A 278 -28.92 74.80 -53.33
C ARG A 278 -28.01 75.77 -54.09
N ASP A 279 -26.80 75.35 -54.43
CA ASP A 279 -25.86 76.17 -55.20
C ASP A 279 -26.37 76.40 -56.64
N SER A 280 -26.99 75.38 -57.24
CA SER A 280 -27.71 75.50 -58.53
C SER A 280 -28.97 76.39 -58.48
N ILE A 281 -29.44 76.75 -57.28
CA ILE A 281 -30.56 77.67 -57.03
C ILE A 281 -30.08 79.07 -56.64
N LEU A 282 -28.82 79.23 -56.20
CA LEU A 282 -28.28 80.49 -55.64
C LEU A 282 -27.19 81.20 -56.49
N GLY A 283 -26.61 80.55 -57.51
CA GLY A 283 -25.81 81.22 -58.56
C GLY A 283 -26.62 81.39 -59.85
N ILE A 284 -26.94 82.59 -60.35
CA ILE A 284 -26.05 83.63 -60.93
C ILE A 284 -25.24 83.08 -62.14
N PRO A 285 -25.51 83.55 -63.37
CA PRO A 285 -24.97 82.93 -64.58
C PRO A 285 -23.53 83.38 -64.91
N SER A 286 -22.75 82.48 -65.50
CA SER A 286 -21.46 82.81 -66.12
C SER A 286 -21.24 82.04 -67.43
N GLY A 287 -21.08 82.81 -68.52
CA GLY A 287 -20.29 82.45 -69.72
C GLY A 287 -20.64 81.21 -70.55
N GLN A 288 -21.36 81.43 -71.65
CA GLN A 288 -21.07 80.93 -73.03
C GLN A 288 -20.62 79.45 -73.22
N GLU A 289 -21.45 78.63 -73.89
CA GLU A 289 -21.21 78.15 -75.28
C GLU A 289 -20.41 76.82 -75.38
N GLN A 290 -20.52 75.98 -76.41
CA GLN A 290 -21.21 76.10 -77.70
C GLN A 290 -21.78 74.75 -78.21
N SER A 291 -22.89 74.82 -78.97
CA SER A 291 -23.41 73.88 -80.00
C SER A 291 -22.75 72.49 -80.21
N THR A 292 -23.51 71.38 -80.23
CA THR A 292 -24.20 70.78 -81.43
C THR A 292 -24.74 69.38 -81.03
N THR A 293 -25.48 68.52 -81.76
CA THR A 293 -26.59 68.49 -82.78
C THR A 293 -27.06 67.00 -82.80
N GLY A 294 -28.22 66.53 -83.29
CA GLY A 294 -29.39 67.07 -84.00
C GLY A 294 -30.00 65.92 -84.85
N GLY A 295 -31.31 65.78 -85.14
CA GLY A 295 -32.48 66.61 -84.81
C GLY A 295 -33.79 66.00 -85.39
N ASN A 296 -34.87 66.80 -85.43
CA ASN A 296 -36.20 66.54 -86.04
C ASN A 296 -37.05 65.40 -85.43
N GLN A 297 -38.37 65.52 -85.20
CA GLN A 297 -39.37 66.56 -85.56
C GLN A 297 -40.19 67.08 -84.33
N PRO A 298 -41.00 68.16 -84.46
CA PRO A 298 -41.38 69.01 -83.32
C PRO A 298 -42.85 68.92 -82.87
N LEU A 299 -43.15 69.31 -81.61
CA LEU A 299 -44.38 70.05 -81.27
C LEU A 299 -44.33 70.77 -79.88
N ARG A 300 -44.50 72.10 -79.94
CA ARG A 300 -45.00 73.06 -78.91
C ARG A 300 -44.35 73.09 -77.49
N VAL A 301 -43.56 74.14 -77.27
CA VAL A 301 -43.00 74.60 -75.99
C VAL A 301 -44.08 75.03 -74.97
N ARG A 302 -43.82 74.75 -73.67
CA ARG A 302 -44.07 75.68 -72.56
C ARG A 302 -42.76 75.88 -71.75
N PRO A 303 -42.42 77.10 -71.28
CA PRO A 303 -41.27 77.33 -70.40
C PRO A 303 -41.44 76.67 -69.00
N PRO A 304 -40.37 76.56 -68.20
CA PRO A 304 -40.40 75.81 -66.95
C PRO A 304 -41.19 76.52 -65.84
N ALA A 305 -42.00 75.75 -65.11
CA ALA A 305 -42.52 76.14 -63.80
C ALA A 305 -41.69 75.44 -62.71
N HIS A 306 -41.20 76.22 -61.74
CA HIS A 306 -40.19 75.78 -60.76
C HIS A 306 -40.67 74.62 -59.86
N PRO A 307 -39.97 73.47 -59.83
CA PRO A 307 -40.25 72.37 -58.91
C PRO A 307 -39.03 72.11 -58.00
N SER A 308 -38.99 72.70 -56.79
CA SER A 308 -37.89 72.44 -55.85
C SER A 308 -38.21 72.65 -54.36
N SER A 309 -38.93 73.69 -53.96
CA SER A 309 -39.06 74.08 -52.54
C SER A 309 -39.63 72.98 -51.63
N SER A 310 -40.82 72.46 -51.90
CA SER A 310 -41.48 71.51 -50.99
C SER A 310 -40.73 70.17 -50.87
N ILE A 311 -40.05 69.73 -51.94
CA ILE A 311 -39.24 68.50 -51.92
C ILE A 311 -37.94 68.73 -51.14
N LEU A 312 -37.37 69.93 -51.21
CA LEU A 312 -36.23 70.32 -50.37
C LEU A 312 -36.65 70.37 -48.89
N GLU A 313 -37.78 71.00 -48.55
CA GLU A 313 -38.32 71.04 -47.19
C GLU A 313 -38.64 69.64 -46.63
N GLU A 314 -39.25 68.77 -47.43
CA GLU A 314 -39.57 67.40 -47.02
C GLU A 314 -38.29 66.57 -46.77
N ILE A 315 -37.28 66.65 -47.64
CA ILE A 315 -35.99 65.98 -47.42
C ILE A 315 -35.21 66.61 -46.25
N GLU A 316 -35.28 67.92 -46.07
CA GLU A 316 -34.67 68.63 -44.94
C GLU A 316 -35.33 68.26 -43.60
N SER A 317 -36.64 67.94 -43.60
CA SER A 317 -37.34 67.36 -42.44
C SER A 317 -36.91 65.92 -42.11
N ILE A 318 -36.48 65.14 -43.12
CA ILE A 318 -36.03 63.75 -42.97
C ILE A 318 -34.55 63.68 -42.52
N LEU A 319 -33.71 64.66 -42.88
CA LEU A 319 -32.32 64.75 -42.44
C LEU A 319 -32.09 64.64 -40.92
N PRO A 320 -32.82 65.36 -40.03
CA PRO A 320 -32.67 65.19 -38.58
C PRO A 320 -33.11 63.79 -38.14
N GLY A 321 -34.17 63.22 -38.70
CA GLY A 321 -34.60 61.84 -38.41
C GLY A 321 -33.53 60.79 -38.76
N LEU A 322 -32.85 60.95 -39.90
CA LEU A 322 -31.70 60.11 -40.28
C LEU A 322 -30.49 60.32 -39.36
N ASN A 323 -30.27 61.55 -38.87
CA ASN A 323 -29.19 61.86 -37.95
C ASN A 323 -29.43 61.30 -36.53
N GLU A 324 -30.65 61.40 -36.02
CA GLU A 324 -31.03 60.78 -34.74
C GLU A 324 -30.99 59.24 -34.84
N ASN A 325 -31.46 58.63 -35.94
CA ASN A 325 -31.29 57.20 -36.15
C ASN A 325 -29.80 56.78 -36.16
N ALA A 326 -28.91 57.57 -36.77
CA ALA A 326 -27.47 57.30 -36.72
C ALA A 326 -26.88 57.47 -35.30
N LYS A 327 -27.38 58.40 -34.48
CA LYS A 327 -27.02 58.51 -33.06
C LYS A 327 -27.54 57.32 -32.25
N VAL A 328 -28.79 56.90 -32.45
CA VAL A 328 -29.39 55.74 -31.75
C VAL A 328 -28.64 54.46 -32.07
N LEU A 329 -28.27 54.22 -33.34
CA LEU A 329 -27.43 53.08 -33.72
C LEU A 329 -26.04 53.14 -33.09
N ARG A 330 -25.40 54.31 -33.01
CA ARG A 330 -24.12 54.48 -32.29
C ARG A 330 -24.27 54.27 -30.78
N HIS A 331 -25.35 54.71 -30.17
CA HIS A 331 -25.63 54.47 -28.75
C HIS A 331 -25.86 52.98 -28.46
N GLN A 332 -26.62 52.28 -29.31
CA GLN A 332 -26.80 50.83 -29.23
C GLN A 332 -25.48 50.08 -29.43
N ALA A 333 -24.61 50.51 -30.34
CA ALA A 333 -23.26 49.96 -30.51
C ALA A 333 -22.35 50.22 -29.29
N GLY A 334 -22.53 51.34 -28.59
CA GLY A 334 -21.88 51.65 -27.31
C GLY A 334 -22.34 50.71 -26.20
N VAL A 335 -23.64 50.57 -25.98
CA VAL A 335 -24.21 49.64 -24.98
C VAL A 335 -23.79 48.19 -25.27
N LEU A 336 -23.72 47.79 -26.55
CA LEU A 336 -23.16 46.49 -26.96
C LEU A 336 -21.65 46.38 -26.69
N HIS A 337 -20.89 47.47 -26.77
CA HIS A 337 -19.46 47.46 -26.44
C HIS A 337 -19.24 47.26 -24.93
N ASP A 338 -20.01 47.95 -24.09
CA ASP A 338 -19.95 47.83 -22.62
C ASP A 338 -20.42 46.44 -22.16
N TYR A 339 -21.42 45.87 -22.85
CA TYR A 339 -21.84 44.49 -22.62
C TYR A 339 -20.76 43.48 -23.06
N CYS A 340 -20.10 43.70 -24.20
CA CYS A 340 -18.98 42.86 -24.64
C CYS A 340 -17.78 42.94 -23.68
N SER A 341 -17.39 44.12 -23.19
CA SER A 341 -16.29 44.24 -22.23
C SER A 341 -16.62 43.57 -20.88
N THR A 342 -17.88 43.67 -20.43
CA THR A 342 -18.38 42.95 -19.25
C THR A 342 -18.32 41.41 -19.44
N LEU A 343 -18.65 40.90 -20.63
CA LEU A 343 -18.53 39.47 -20.96
C LEU A 343 -17.05 39.04 -21.07
N GLU A 344 -16.19 39.85 -21.68
CA GLU A 344 -14.75 39.59 -21.79
C GLU A 344 -14.07 39.54 -20.42
N GLN A 345 -14.45 40.44 -19.49
CA GLN A 345 -14.00 40.41 -18.11
C GLN A 345 -14.43 39.13 -17.39
N ARG A 346 -15.70 38.71 -17.53
CA ARG A 346 -16.21 37.45 -16.96
C ARG A 346 -15.53 36.22 -17.57
N GLN A 347 -15.23 36.23 -18.86
CA GLN A 347 -14.47 35.14 -19.50
C GLN A 347 -13.06 35.03 -18.91
N GLN A 348 -12.34 36.15 -18.76
CA GLN A 348 -11.01 36.17 -18.17
C GLN A 348 -11.00 35.73 -16.69
N GLU A 349 -12.00 36.15 -15.91
CA GLU A 349 -12.18 35.71 -14.52
C GLU A 349 -12.45 34.21 -14.43
N MET A 350 -13.39 33.69 -15.24
CA MET A 350 -13.72 32.26 -15.25
C MET A 350 -12.57 31.39 -15.78
N GLN A 351 -11.81 31.89 -16.75
CA GLN A 351 -10.61 31.21 -17.25
C GLN A 351 -9.52 31.14 -16.17
N ARG A 352 -9.25 32.24 -15.44
CA ARG A 352 -8.35 32.21 -14.26
C ARG A 352 -8.81 31.22 -13.18
N ILE A 353 -10.12 31.09 -12.96
CA ILE A 353 -10.67 30.09 -12.01
C ILE A 353 -10.41 28.66 -12.50
N VAL A 354 -10.47 28.40 -13.81
CA VAL A 354 -10.13 27.09 -14.39
C VAL A 354 -8.61 26.82 -14.35
N ASP A 355 -7.77 27.80 -14.69
CA ASP A 355 -6.30 27.66 -14.63
C ASP A 355 -5.80 27.44 -13.19
N ASN A 356 -6.41 28.12 -12.21
CA ASN A 356 -6.15 27.91 -10.78
C ASN A 356 -6.63 26.52 -10.31
N ALA A 357 -7.79 26.04 -10.78
CA ALA A 357 -8.27 24.70 -10.44
C ALA A 357 -7.38 23.60 -11.08
N TYR A 358 -6.91 23.81 -12.30
CA TYR A 358 -6.01 22.89 -13.01
C TYR A 358 -4.63 22.81 -12.34
N SER A 359 -4.06 23.95 -11.94
CA SER A 359 -2.79 23.99 -11.20
C SER A 359 -2.88 23.48 -9.76
N GLN A 360 -4.05 23.57 -9.10
CA GLN A 360 -4.26 22.93 -7.79
C GLN A 360 -4.48 21.41 -7.88
N THR A 361 -5.14 20.93 -8.94
CA THR A 361 -5.34 19.49 -9.17
C THR A 361 -4.07 18.80 -9.69
N MET A 362 -3.23 19.50 -10.45
CA MET A 362 -1.88 19.06 -10.85
C MET A 362 -0.78 19.60 -9.92
N GLY A 363 -0.82 19.21 -8.65
CA GLY A 363 0.34 19.31 -7.75
C GLY A 363 1.57 18.58 -8.32
N PRO A 364 2.81 18.97 -7.93
CA PRO A 364 4.01 18.74 -8.72
C PRO A 364 4.41 17.26 -8.88
N ALA A 365 3.97 16.66 -9.99
CA ALA A 365 4.39 15.33 -10.44
C ALA A 365 5.83 15.38 -11.01
N GLN A 366 6.81 15.16 -10.14
CA GLN A 366 8.16 14.64 -10.42
C GLN A 366 8.75 14.96 -11.81
N MET A 367 9.52 16.04 -11.91
CA MET A 367 10.48 16.16 -13.02
C MET A 367 11.51 15.01 -12.94
N PRO A 368 11.80 14.30 -14.05
CA PRO A 368 12.92 13.37 -14.09
C PRO A 368 14.25 14.13 -13.95
N PRO A 369 15.33 13.48 -13.48
CA PRO A 369 16.62 14.14 -13.29
C PRO A 369 17.18 14.64 -14.62
N ALA A 370 17.59 15.92 -14.65
CA ALA A 370 18.20 16.51 -15.83
C ALA A 370 19.50 15.78 -16.18
N GLN A 371 19.58 15.27 -17.42
CA GLN A 371 20.83 14.73 -17.95
C GLN A 371 21.82 15.88 -18.20
N ALA A 372 22.99 15.80 -17.57
CA ALA A 372 24.05 16.78 -17.76
C ALA A 372 24.58 16.70 -19.20
N SER A 373 24.19 17.67 -20.03
CA SER A 373 24.75 17.88 -21.36
C SER A 373 25.98 18.80 -21.22
N GLN A 374 27.18 18.24 -21.42
CA GLN A 374 28.37 19.04 -21.61
C GLN A 374 28.27 19.71 -22.99
N ALA A 375 28.19 21.04 -23.00
CA ALA A 375 28.21 21.85 -24.22
C ALA A 375 29.58 22.55 -24.35
N GLU A 376 30.30 22.19 -25.40
CA GLU A 376 31.67 22.63 -25.67
C GLU A 376 31.68 23.86 -26.59
N THR A 377 32.06 25.02 -26.07
CA THR A 377 32.33 26.24 -26.86
C THR A 377 33.56 26.94 -26.26
N ILE A 378 34.75 26.69 -26.81
CA ILE A 378 35.39 27.52 -27.85
C ILE A 378 35.85 28.87 -27.29
N ASP A 379 37.15 28.96 -27.00
CA ASP A 379 37.85 30.21 -26.68
C ASP A 379 38.12 31.02 -27.96
N MET A 380 37.85 32.32 -27.92
CA MET A 380 38.23 33.27 -28.97
C MET A 380 39.01 34.43 -28.37
N ARG A 381 40.34 34.31 -28.41
CA ARG A 381 41.27 35.43 -28.28
C ARG A 381 42.02 35.61 -29.59
N PRO A 382 42.12 36.85 -30.14
CA PRO A 382 43.02 37.13 -31.24
C PRO A 382 44.48 37.00 -30.80
N ARG A 383 45.37 36.78 -31.77
CA ARG A 383 46.84 36.87 -31.60
C ARG A 383 47.32 38.31 -31.72
#